data_AF-A0A0N9XHQ5-F1
#
_entry.id   AF-A0A0N9XHQ5-F1
#
_cell.length_a   1.000
_cell.length_b   1.000
_cell.length_c   1.000
_cell.angle_alpha   90.00
_cell.angle_beta   90.00
_cell.angle_gamma   90.00
#
_symmetry.space_group_name_H-M   'P 1'
#
loop_
_entity.id
_entity.type
_entity.pdbx_description
1 polymer ?
#
loop_
_entity_poly.entity_id
_entity_poly.type
_entity_poly.pdbx_seq_one_letter_code
_entity_poly.pdbx_strand_id
1 'polypeptide(L)'
;MVDVVRQALRREPLSASGIFELPLTADGGGTGFGKPLKMISHPHRSTVPIFLAALGPANVRLAAEIADGWVPFLYLPEHAPTVWGQSLADGASLRASDLGPLEVVAGGRLQVCNSEDEVRAALEAVRPRLALYVGGMGAQGTNFYFDLVSRYGYEAAAHEIQEHFLAHRVTEAERAVPLELLTLTNLVGTEGYIRDRIAAYRDSGVTILNVDVHDPDPRRLVSAVAEWAS
;
A
#
# COMPACT_ATOMS: atom_id res chain seq x y z
N MET A 1 14.07 4.85 12.01
CA MET A 1 14.52 4.29 10.71
C MET A 1 14.44 5.33 9.60
N VAL A 2 13.29 5.96 9.35
CA VAL A 2 13.13 7.01 8.31
C VAL A 2 14.17 8.12 8.45
N ASP A 3 14.40 8.63 9.66
CA ASP A 3 15.39 9.70 9.88
C ASP A 3 16.81 9.28 9.50
N VAL A 4 17.22 8.05 9.84
CA VAL A 4 18.53 7.50 9.47
C VAL A 4 18.67 7.43 7.95
N VAL A 5 17.60 7.02 7.24
CA VAL A 5 17.58 6.99 5.77
C VAL A 5 17.67 8.42 5.21
N ARG A 6 16.93 9.39 5.77
CA ARG A 6 17.01 10.81 5.37
C ARG A 6 18.42 11.37 5.60
N GLN A 7 19.05 11.11 6.75
CA GLN A 7 20.44 11.51 7.04
C GLN A 7 21.41 10.93 5.99
N ALA A 8 21.27 9.62 5.67
CA ALA A 8 22.12 8.96 4.68
C ALA A 8 22.02 9.64 3.31
N LEU A 9 20.80 9.95 2.87
CA LEU A 9 20.49 10.58 1.59
C LEU A 9 20.94 12.05 1.54
N ARG A 10 20.93 12.75 2.68
CA ARG A 10 21.54 14.09 2.81
C ARG A 10 23.07 14.05 2.89
N ARG A 11 23.67 12.85 2.91
CA ARG A 11 25.11 12.60 3.09
C ARG A 11 25.66 13.18 4.40
N GLU A 12 24.82 13.22 5.42
CA GLU A 12 25.26 13.53 6.77
C GLU A 12 26.05 12.34 7.33
N PRO A 13 27.05 12.56 8.20
CA PRO A 13 27.64 11.46 8.96
C PRO A 13 26.56 10.77 9.78
N LEU A 14 26.36 9.48 9.54
CA LEU A 14 25.27 8.72 10.15
C LEU A 14 25.48 8.55 11.64
N SER A 15 24.47 8.94 12.40
CA SER A 15 24.38 8.68 13.83
C SER A 15 22.95 8.32 14.20
N ALA A 16 22.80 7.35 15.07
CA ALA A 16 21.51 6.93 15.59
C ALA A 16 21.69 6.38 16.99
N SER A 17 20.79 6.77 17.89
CA SER A 17 20.64 6.16 19.21
C SER A 17 19.18 5.78 19.39
N GLY A 18 18.93 4.58 19.91
CA GLY A 18 17.58 4.01 20.05
C GLY A 18 17.51 2.58 19.53
N ILE A 19 16.54 2.29 18.64
CA ILE A 19 16.38 0.93 18.05
C ILE A 19 17.63 0.51 17.27
N PHE A 20 18.34 1.49 16.69
CA PHE A 20 19.63 1.29 16.05
C PHE A 20 20.67 2.12 16.78
N GLU A 21 21.81 1.51 17.10
CA GLU A 21 22.98 2.21 17.59
C GLU A 21 23.99 2.34 16.44
N LEU A 22 24.27 3.58 16.02
CA LEU A 22 25.21 3.86 14.94
C LEU A 22 26.14 5.03 15.33
N PRO A 23 27.48 4.84 15.24
CA PRO A 23 28.18 3.58 14.96
C PRO A 23 28.07 2.60 16.15
N LEU A 24 28.24 1.30 15.90
CA LEU A 24 28.30 0.31 16.98
C LEU A 24 29.45 0.63 17.93
N THR A 25 29.14 0.75 19.21
CA THR A 25 30.12 0.92 20.29
C THR A 25 30.82 -0.41 20.58
N ALA A 26 31.97 -0.38 21.26
CA ALA A 26 32.64 -1.62 21.68
C ALA A 26 31.73 -2.51 22.55
N ASP A 27 31.04 -1.89 23.50
CA ASP A 27 30.08 -2.58 24.40
C ASP A 27 28.84 -3.11 23.65
N GLY A 28 28.48 -2.47 22.54
CA GLY A 28 27.42 -2.89 21.62
C GLY A 28 27.85 -3.95 20.60
N GLY A 29 29.01 -4.59 20.78
CA GLY A 29 29.53 -5.63 19.89
C GLY A 29 30.35 -5.11 18.69
N GLY A 30 30.68 -3.82 18.67
CA GLY A 30 31.58 -3.21 17.69
C GLY A 30 33.07 -3.42 18.04
N THR A 31 33.95 -3.08 17.10
CA THR A 31 35.41 -3.19 17.29
C THR A 31 36.04 -2.04 18.09
N GLY A 32 35.25 -1.04 18.47
CA GLY A 32 35.74 0.21 19.09
C GLY A 32 36.34 1.23 18.10
N PHE A 33 36.49 0.87 16.82
CA PHE A 33 37.00 1.76 15.77
C PHE A 33 35.89 2.41 14.92
N GLY A 34 34.62 2.18 15.28
CA GLY A 34 33.47 2.74 14.58
C GLY A 34 33.48 4.26 14.64
N LYS A 35 33.28 4.90 13.49
CA LYS A 35 33.07 6.34 13.38
C LYS A 35 31.85 6.61 12.50
N PRO A 36 31.11 7.71 12.72
CA PRO A 36 30.05 8.13 11.81
C PRO A 36 30.58 8.21 10.37
N LEU A 37 29.95 7.46 9.47
CA LEU A 37 30.28 7.46 8.04
C LEU A 37 29.16 8.15 7.26
N LYS A 38 29.54 8.78 6.15
CA LYS A 38 28.60 9.34 5.19
C LYS A 38 28.74 8.64 3.86
N MET A 39 27.66 8.66 3.07
CA MET A 39 27.65 8.10 1.72
C MET A 39 28.73 8.75 0.84
N ILE A 40 29.43 7.95 0.02
CA ILE A 40 30.44 8.44 -0.93
C ILE A 40 29.76 8.92 -2.22
N SER A 41 28.69 8.24 -2.65
CA SER A 41 27.87 8.59 -3.82
C SER A 41 27.00 9.82 -3.60
N HIS A 42 26.91 10.70 -4.60
CA HIS A 42 26.12 11.93 -4.53
C HIS A 42 24.74 11.70 -5.16
N PRO A 43 23.64 11.78 -4.38
CA PRO A 43 22.30 11.71 -4.96
C PRO A 43 22.08 12.84 -5.97
N HIS A 44 21.42 12.53 -7.08
CA HIS A 44 21.09 13.51 -8.12
C HIS A 44 20.03 14.52 -7.70
N ARG A 45 19.23 14.20 -6.67
CA ARG A 45 18.20 15.08 -6.10
C ARG A 45 18.56 15.42 -4.65
N SER A 46 18.27 16.64 -4.24
CA SER A 46 18.53 17.12 -2.87
C SER A 46 17.67 16.42 -1.82
N THR A 47 16.48 15.96 -2.20
CA THR A 47 15.56 15.18 -1.35
C THR A 47 14.99 14.02 -2.15
N VAL A 48 15.03 12.81 -1.58
CA VAL A 48 14.35 11.63 -2.13
C VAL A 48 13.10 11.37 -1.31
N PRO A 49 11.90 11.37 -1.92
CA PRO A 49 10.66 11.03 -1.21
C PRO A 49 10.71 9.61 -0.65
N ILE A 50 10.27 9.45 0.60
CA ILE A 50 10.15 8.18 1.31
C ILE A 50 8.67 7.86 1.49
N PHE A 51 8.25 6.75 0.89
CA PHE A 51 6.90 6.24 1.00
C PHE A 51 6.88 5.05 1.96
N LEU A 52 5.88 4.99 2.84
CA LEU A 52 5.71 3.89 3.78
C LEU A 52 4.50 3.04 3.43
N ALA A 53 4.72 1.74 3.28
CA ALA A 53 3.65 0.76 3.22
C ALA A 53 3.15 0.44 4.64
N ALA A 54 1.86 0.66 4.91
CA ALA A 54 1.29 0.52 6.24
C ALA A 54 -0.19 0.13 6.20
N LEU A 55 -0.61 -0.74 7.12
CA LEU A 55 -1.98 -1.29 7.21
C LEU A 55 -2.61 -1.20 8.61
N GLY A 56 -1.81 -1.28 9.67
CA GLY A 56 -2.29 -1.13 11.04
C GLY A 56 -2.51 0.34 11.39
N PRO A 57 -3.53 0.71 12.19
CA PRO A 57 -3.83 2.10 12.54
C PRO A 57 -2.61 2.91 13.04
N ALA A 58 -1.81 2.33 13.92
CA ALA A 58 -0.60 2.97 14.44
C ALA A 58 0.45 3.24 13.34
N ASN A 59 0.63 2.32 12.40
CA ASN A 59 1.58 2.46 11.30
C ASN A 59 1.08 3.43 10.23
N VAL A 60 -0.23 3.49 9.99
CA VAL A 60 -0.86 4.47 9.09
C VAL A 60 -0.73 5.88 9.68
N ARG A 61 -0.99 6.04 10.98
CA ARG A 61 -0.73 7.29 11.71
C ARG A 61 0.72 7.73 11.58
N LEU A 62 1.66 6.81 11.81
CA LEU A 62 3.09 7.07 11.66
C LEU A 62 3.44 7.49 10.23
N ALA A 63 2.91 6.79 9.21
CA ALA A 63 3.15 7.16 7.81
C ALA A 63 2.66 8.57 7.50
N ALA A 64 1.46 8.93 7.95
CA ALA A 64 0.93 10.28 7.78
C ALA A 64 1.74 11.36 8.51
N GLU A 65 2.36 11.01 9.64
CA GLU A 65 3.21 11.90 10.44
C GLU A 65 4.57 12.17 9.77
N ILE A 66 5.29 11.14 9.31
CA ILE A 66 6.73 11.27 8.98
C ILE A 66 7.12 10.99 7.52
N ALA A 67 6.24 10.35 6.73
CA ALA A 67 6.55 9.93 5.37
C ALA A 67 6.15 11.00 4.34
N ASP A 68 6.79 10.99 3.18
CA ASP A 68 6.35 11.83 2.05
C ASP A 68 5.06 11.26 1.42
N GLY A 69 4.90 9.93 1.47
CA GLY A 69 3.65 9.28 1.08
C GLY A 69 3.35 7.95 1.79
N TRP A 70 2.12 7.50 1.62
CA TRP A 70 1.58 6.27 2.19
C TRP A 70 1.11 5.33 1.09
N VAL A 71 1.46 4.04 1.23
CA VAL A 71 1.11 2.98 0.28
C VAL A 71 0.25 1.93 1.00
N PRO A 72 -1.08 2.06 1.01
CA PRO A 72 -1.98 0.99 1.45
C PRO A 72 -1.87 -0.25 0.57
N PHE A 73 -2.45 -1.34 1.05
CA PHE A 73 -2.76 -2.53 0.25
C PHE A 73 -4.28 -2.71 0.24
N LEU A 74 -4.83 -3.18 -0.91
CA LEU A 74 -6.28 -3.33 -1.12
C LEU A 74 -7.07 -2.11 -0.67
N TYR A 75 -6.75 -0.97 -1.27
CA TYR A 75 -7.46 0.24 -0.96
C TYR A 75 -8.88 0.18 -1.54
N LEU A 76 -9.88 0.42 -0.68
CA LEU A 76 -11.29 0.43 -1.04
C LEU A 76 -11.85 1.85 -0.83
N PRO A 77 -12.01 2.65 -1.89
CA PRO A 77 -12.39 4.07 -1.78
C PRO A 77 -13.62 4.32 -0.91
N GLU A 78 -14.65 3.50 -1.07
CA GLU A 78 -15.94 3.61 -0.39
C GLU A 78 -15.82 3.48 1.14
N HIS A 79 -14.83 2.72 1.61
CA HIS A 79 -14.60 2.49 3.04
C HIS A 79 -13.43 3.28 3.60
N ALA A 80 -12.67 3.97 2.74
CA ALA A 80 -11.43 4.63 3.13
C ALA A 80 -11.61 5.66 4.26
N PRO A 81 -12.65 6.52 4.26
CA PRO A 81 -12.86 7.47 5.37
C PRO A 81 -13.04 6.76 6.72
N THR A 82 -13.78 5.65 6.75
CA THR A 82 -14.06 4.91 7.98
C THR A 82 -12.86 4.08 8.46
N VAL A 83 -12.14 3.44 7.54
CA VAL A 83 -11.03 2.53 7.91
C VAL A 83 -9.73 3.28 8.18
N TRP A 84 -9.48 4.37 7.46
CA TRP A 84 -8.20 5.08 7.50
C TRP A 84 -8.28 6.50 8.08
N GLY A 85 -9.46 7.13 7.99
CA GLY A 85 -9.61 8.58 8.23
C GLY A 85 -9.07 9.05 9.57
N GLN A 86 -9.38 8.35 10.67
CA GLN A 86 -8.87 8.73 12.00
C GLN A 86 -7.35 8.65 12.08
N SER A 87 -6.75 7.55 11.61
CA SER A 87 -5.29 7.38 11.66
C SER A 87 -4.57 8.42 10.79
N LEU A 88 -5.12 8.72 9.61
CA LEU A 88 -4.60 9.76 8.72
C LEU A 88 -4.72 11.15 9.35
N ALA A 89 -5.86 11.48 9.96
CA ALA A 89 -6.08 12.75 10.63
C ALA A 89 -5.14 12.94 11.83
N ASP A 90 -4.98 11.91 12.66
CA ASP A 90 -4.09 11.93 13.82
C ASP A 90 -2.63 12.15 13.39
N GLY A 91 -2.17 11.45 12.35
CA GLY A 91 -0.82 11.61 11.83
C GLY A 91 -0.61 12.97 11.19
N ALA A 92 -1.59 13.46 10.43
CA ALA A 92 -1.56 14.79 9.82
C ALA A 92 -1.47 15.91 10.86
N SER A 93 -2.10 15.75 12.04
CA SER A 93 -2.03 16.73 13.13
C SER A 93 -0.65 16.88 13.77
N LEU A 94 0.20 15.86 13.61
CA LEU A 94 1.57 15.80 14.14
C LEU A 94 2.63 16.01 13.04
N ARG A 95 2.21 16.10 11.78
CA ARG A 95 3.10 16.19 10.63
C ARG A 95 3.92 17.48 10.67
N ALA A 96 5.22 17.34 10.48
CA ALA A 96 6.14 18.48 10.44
C ALA A 96 5.85 19.39 9.24
N SER A 97 5.96 20.71 9.43
CA SER A 97 5.62 21.71 8.41
C SER A 97 6.59 21.75 7.22
N ASP A 98 7.77 21.15 7.36
CA ASP A 98 8.74 21.01 6.28
C ASP A 98 8.42 19.83 5.33
N LEU A 99 7.51 18.94 5.73
CA LEU A 99 6.92 17.94 4.84
C LEU A 99 5.72 18.56 4.09
N GLY A 100 5.67 18.33 2.78
CA GLY A 100 4.49 18.67 1.97
C GLY A 100 3.26 17.81 2.35
N PRO A 101 2.10 18.03 1.70
CA PRO A 101 0.93 17.16 1.88
C PRO A 101 1.31 15.68 1.69
N LEU A 102 0.69 14.79 2.48
CA LEU A 102 0.93 13.36 2.36
C LEU A 102 0.41 12.87 1.00
N GLU A 103 1.28 12.22 0.22
CA GLU A 103 0.85 11.55 -1.01
C GLU A 103 0.24 10.18 -0.68
N VAL A 104 -0.92 9.88 -1.23
CA VAL A 104 -1.63 8.60 -1.03
C VAL A 104 -1.60 7.81 -2.32
N VAL A 105 -0.95 6.63 -2.27
CA VAL A 105 -0.74 5.76 -3.43
C VAL A 105 -1.69 4.59 -3.39
N ALA A 106 -2.66 4.56 -4.29
CA ALA A 106 -3.62 3.47 -4.36
C ALA A 106 -4.01 3.15 -5.79
N GLY A 107 -4.53 1.94 -5.99
CA GLY A 107 -5.01 1.45 -7.27
C GLY A 107 -4.93 -0.07 -7.30
N GLY A 108 -4.99 -0.63 -8.49
CA GLY A 108 -5.04 -2.07 -8.67
C GLY A 108 -4.85 -2.45 -10.13
N ARG A 109 -5.36 -3.63 -10.48
CA ARG A 109 -5.39 -4.09 -11.87
C ARG A 109 -6.20 -3.10 -12.70
N LEU A 110 -5.63 -2.67 -13.83
CA LEU A 110 -6.28 -1.82 -14.82
C LEU A 110 -6.44 -2.63 -16.11
N GLN A 111 -7.68 -2.82 -16.55
CA GLN A 111 -7.99 -3.56 -17.76
C GLN A 111 -9.33 -3.12 -18.34
N VAL A 112 -9.32 -2.67 -19.60
CA VAL A 112 -10.56 -2.41 -20.34
C VAL A 112 -11.14 -3.74 -20.82
N CYS A 113 -12.43 -3.93 -20.57
CA CYS A 113 -13.18 -5.11 -20.98
C CYS A 113 -14.39 -4.71 -21.82
N ASN A 114 -14.68 -5.52 -22.84
CA ASN A 114 -15.80 -5.32 -23.77
C ASN A 114 -16.96 -6.30 -23.54
N SER A 115 -16.82 -7.21 -22.57
CA SER A 115 -17.85 -8.18 -22.19
C SER A 115 -17.76 -8.53 -20.70
N GLU A 116 -18.85 -9.06 -20.14
CA GLU A 116 -18.89 -9.54 -18.75
C GLU A 116 -17.94 -10.72 -18.52
N ASP A 117 -17.73 -11.57 -19.52
CA ASP A 117 -16.80 -12.70 -19.45
C ASP A 117 -15.36 -12.23 -19.33
N GLU A 118 -14.98 -11.17 -20.06
CA GLU A 118 -13.66 -10.54 -19.93
C GLU A 118 -13.47 -9.92 -18.54
N VAL A 119 -14.48 -9.22 -18.02
CA VAL A 119 -14.45 -8.65 -16.65
C VAL A 119 -14.25 -9.77 -15.63
N ARG A 120 -15.04 -10.84 -15.73
CA ARG A 120 -14.95 -11.98 -14.82
C ARG A 120 -13.56 -12.60 -14.88
N ALA A 121 -13.07 -12.92 -16.08
CA ALA A 121 -11.74 -13.51 -16.25
C ALA A 121 -10.62 -12.64 -15.65
N ALA A 122 -10.70 -11.31 -15.83
CA ALA A 122 -9.73 -10.37 -15.29
C ALA A 122 -9.77 -10.29 -13.74
N LEU A 123 -10.96 -10.33 -13.13
CA LEU A 123 -11.10 -10.35 -11.67
C LEU A 123 -10.67 -11.69 -11.06
N GLU A 124 -11.01 -12.81 -11.71
CA GLU A 124 -10.56 -14.15 -11.31
C GLU A 124 -9.02 -14.26 -11.33
N ALA A 125 -8.32 -13.55 -12.23
CA ALA A 125 -6.87 -13.51 -12.24
C ALA A 125 -6.25 -12.83 -11.00
N VAL A 126 -7.01 -12.01 -10.27
CA VAL A 126 -6.56 -11.33 -9.03
C VAL A 126 -6.87 -12.15 -7.78
N ARG A 127 -7.89 -13.02 -7.84
CA ARG A 127 -8.42 -13.79 -6.72
C ARG A 127 -7.38 -14.63 -5.96
N PRO A 128 -6.47 -15.38 -6.61
CA PRO A 128 -5.44 -16.16 -5.91
C PRO A 128 -4.55 -15.31 -5.01
N ARG A 129 -4.15 -14.12 -5.50
CA ARG A 129 -3.34 -13.19 -4.72
C ARG A 129 -4.11 -12.72 -3.50
N LEU A 130 -5.40 -12.38 -3.65
CA LEU A 130 -6.21 -11.93 -2.52
C LEU A 130 -6.35 -13.02 -1.45
N ALA A 131 -6.66 -14.25 -1.88
CA ALA A 131 -6.79 -15.40 -0.99
C ALA A 131 -5.51 -15.69 -0.21
N LEU A 132 -4.35 -15.63 -0.88
CA LEU A 132 -3.04 -15.78 -0.22
C LEU A 132 -2.81 -14.71 0.85
N TYR A 133 -3.07 -13.44 0.53
CA TYR A 133 -2.82 -12.36 1.47
C TYR A 133 -3.76 -12.41 2.67
N VAL A 134 -5.06 -12.57 2.42
CA VAL A 134 -6.09 -12.62 3.47
C VAL A 134 -6.01 -13.90 4.29
N GLY A 135 -5.69 -15.03 3.68
CA GLY A 135 -5.70 -16.33 4.35
C GLY A 135 -4.33 -16.79 4.88
N GLY A 136 -3.25 -16.53 4.15
CA GLY A 136 -1.95 -17.16 4.37
C GLY A 136 -0.83 -16.25 4.90
N MET A 137 -1.02 -14.94 5.00
CA MET A 137 0.04 -14.02 5.46
C MET A 137 0.05 -13.85 6.98
N GLY A 138 1.05 -14.43 7.65
CA GLY A 138 1.16 -14.39 9.11
C GLY A 138 0.39 -15.51 9.80
N ALA A 139 0.48 -15.59 11.13
CA ALA A 139 -0.26 -16.59 11.91
C ALA A 139 -1.69 -16.10 12.21
N GLN A 140 -2.59 -17.03 12.57
CA GLN A 140 -3.92 -16.69 13.05
C GLN A 140 -3.84 -15.67 14.20
N GLY A 141 -4.61 -14.58 14.10
CA GLY A 141 -4.56 -13.46 15.06
C GLY A 141 -3.45 -12.43 14.82
N THR A 142 -2.62 -12.59 13.78
CA THR A 142 -1.54 -11.62 13.42
C THR A 142 -1.54 -11.26 11.93
N ASN A 143 -2.59 -11.62 11.18
CA ASN A 143 -2.71 -11.32 9.76
C ASN A 143 -3.37 -9.94 9.55
N PHE A 144 -2.55 -8.92 9.28
CA PHE A 144 -3.04 -7.55 9.05
C PHE A 144 -3.93 -7.40 7.80
N TYR A 145 -3.84 -8.32 6.83
CA TYR A 145 -4.69 -8.32 5.62
C TYR A 145 -6.07 -8.88 5.92
N PHE A 146 -6.13 -9.93 6.75
CA PHE A 146 -7.39 -10.41 7.34
C PHE A 146 -8.09 -9.28 8.12
N ASP A 147 -7.35 -8.59 9.00
CA ASP A 147 -7.90 -7.50 9.82
C ASP A 147 -8.38 -6.34 8.95
N LEU A 148 -7.69 -6.07 7.85
CA LEU A 148 -8.10 -5.07 6.88
C LEU A 148 -9.43 -5.44 6.21
N VAL A 149 -9.52 -6.63 5.63
CA VAL A 149 -10.73 -7.08 4.94
C VAL A 149 -11.92 -7.15 5.90
N SER A 150 -11.69 -7.52 7.16
CA SER A 150 -12.69 -7.47 8.22
C SER A 150 -13.16 -6.04 8.50
N ARG A 151 -12.25 -5.06 8.60
CA ARG A 151 -12.59 -3.62 8.76
C ARG A 151 -13.35 -3.04 7.57
N TYR A 152 -13.20 -3.62 6.38
CA TYR A 152 -14.04 -3.30 5.22
C TYR A 152 -15.43 -3.94 5.27
N GLY A 153 -15.76 -4.70 6.32
CA GLY A 153 -17.07 -5.33 6.48
C GLY A 153 -17.17 -6.75 5.92
N TYR A 154 -16.05 -7.34 5.48
CA TYR A 154 -15.99 -8.69 4.91
C TYR A 154 -15.43 -9.71 5.92
N GLU A 155 -15.70 -9.54 7.22
CA GLU A 155 -15.16 -10.38 8.30
C GLU A 155 -15.49 -11.87 8.13
N ALA A 156 -16.75 -12.18 7.80
CA ALA A 156 -17.17 -13.56 7.57
C ALA A 156 -16.38 -14.22 6.41
N ALA A 157 -16.21 -13.50 5.31
CA ALA A 157 -15.42 -13.98 4.18
C ALA A 157 -13.94 -14.11 4.54
N ALA A 158 -13.38 -13.15 5.31
CA ALA A 158 -11.99 -13.23 5.77
C ALA A 158 -11.74 -14.49 6.61
N HIS A 159 -12.69 -14.85 7.50
CA HIS A 159 -12.64 -16.08 8.29
C HIS A 159 -12.68 -17.33 7.42
N GLU A 160 -13.63 -17.40 6.47
CA GLU A 160 -13.76 -18.52 5.55
C GLU A 160 -12.49 -18.71 4.71
N ILE A 161 -11.96 -17.62 4.13
CA ILE A 161 -10.70 -17.63 3.37
C ILE A 161 -9.56 -18.17 4.24
N GLN A 162 -9.35 -17.62 5.45
CA GLN A 162 -8.26 -18.03 6.32
C GLN A 162 -8.39 -19.48 6.79
N GLU A 163 -9.60 -19.93 7.14
CA GLU A 163 -9.84 -21.31 7.54
C GLU A 163 -9.47 -22.29 6.41
N HIS A 164 -9.96 -22.04 5.20
CA HIS A 164 -9.62 -22.89 4.05
C HIS A 164 -8.12 -22.83 3.74
N PHE A 165 -7.50 -21.65 3.79
CA PHE A 165 -6.09 -21.50 3.46
C PHE A 165 -5.18 -22.22 4.46
N LEU A 166 -5.44 -22.08 5.77
CA LEU A 166 -4.69 -22.76 6.83
C LEU A 166 -4.92 -24.28 6.82
N ALA A 167 -6.06 -24.74 6.32
CA ALA A 167 -6.34 -26.15 6.08
C ALA A 167 -5.76 -26.69 4.75
N HIS A 168 -4.93 -25.91 4.05
CA HIS A 168 -4.36 -26.24 2.74
C HIS A 168 -5.39 -26.47 1.62
N ARG A 169 -6.60 -25.93 1.78
CA ARG A 169 -7.70 -25.97 0.80
C ARG A 169 -7.71 -24.68 -0.04
N VAL A 170 -6.67 -24.51 -0.86
CA VAL A 170 -6.39 -23.23 -1.56
C VAL A 170 -7.52 -22.86 -2.52
N THR A 171 -8.06 -23.81 -3.28
CA THR A 171 -9.17 -23.56 -4.22
C THR A 171 -10.43 -23.07 -3.51
N GLU A 172 -10.73 -23.63 -2.34
CA GLU A 172 -11.85 -23.22 -1.50
C GLU A 172 -11.61 -21.83 -0.91
N ALA A 173 -10.38 -21.53 -0.47
CA ALA A 173 -10.02 -20.19 0.01
C ALA A 173 -10.15 -19.13 -1.11
N GLU A 174 -9.78 -19.46 -2.34
CA GLU A 174 -9.98 -18.59 -3.50
C GLU A 174 -11.45 -18.33 -3.78
N ARG A 175 -12.28 -19.39 -3.76
CA ARG A 175 -13.73 -19.27 -3.97
C ARG A 175 -14.42 -18.43 -2.90
N ALA A 176 -13.93 -18.46 -1.66
CA ALA A 176 -14.47 -17.67 -0.55
C ALA A 176 -14.20 -16.15 -0.70
N VAL A 177 -13.31 -15.73 -1.61
CA VAL A 177 -13.10 -14.30 -1.87
C VAL A 177 -14.36 -13.67 -2.50
N PRO A 178 -14.91 -12.59 -1.92
CA PRO A 178 -16.08 -11.93 -2.52
C PRO A 178 -15.73 -11.30 -3.88
N LEU A 179 -16.57 -11.53 -4.90
CA LEU A 179 -16.39 -10.90 -6.20
C LEU A 179 -16.45 -9.37 -6.10
N GLU A 180 -17.36 -8.85 -5.28
CA GLU A 180 -17.48 -7.41 -5.03
C GLU A 180 -16.18 -6.78 -4.53
N LEU A 181 -15.48 -7.44 -3.59
CA LEU A 181 -14.19 -6.97 -3.08
C LEU A 181 -13.14 -6.89 -4.19
N LEU A 182 -13.11 -7.88 -5.10
CA LEU A 182 -12.24 -7.83 -6.29
C LEU A 182 -12.64 -6.68 -7.22
N THR A 183 -13.93 -6.50 -7.48
CA THR A 183 -14.47 -5.46 -8.36
C THR A 183 -14.12 -4.06 -7.85
N LEU A 184 -14.29 -3.80 -6.55
CA LEU A 184 -14.13 -2.45 -5.99
C LEU A 184 -12.66 -2.08 -5.75
N THR A 185 -11.78 -3.05 -5.53
CA THR A 185 -10.34 -2.83 -5.33
C THR A 185 -9.52 -2.81 -6.63
N ASN A 186 -10.17 -2.95 -7.80
CA ASN A 186 -9.52 -2.92 -9.11
C ASN A 186 -10.25 -2.00 -10.11
N LEU A 187 -9.58 -1.67 -11.21
CA LEU A 187 -10.07 -0.84 -12.31
C LEU A 187 -10.31 -1.72 -13.54
N VAL A 188 -11.26 -2.65 -13.44
CA VAL A 188 -11.55 -3.66 -14.46
C VAL A 188 -12.99 -3.48 -14.94
N GLY A 189 -13.18 -3.17 -16.22
CA GLY A 189 -14.52 -2.92 -16.76
C GLY A 189 -14.48 -2.12 -18.05
N THR A 190 -15.61 -1.52 -18.40
CA THR A 190 -15.67 -0.57 -19.52
C THR A 190 -14.87 0.69 -19.18
N GLU A 191 -14.48 1.49 -20.19
CA GLU A 191 -13.82 2.77 -19.95
C GLU A 191 -14.68 3.74 -19.11
N GLY A 192 -16.01 3.64 -19.19
CA GLY A 192 -16.93 4.41 -18.35
C GLY A 192 -16.82 4.00 -16.88
N TYR A 193 -16.89 2.70 -16.60
CA TYR A 193 -16.70 2.16 -15.25
C TYR A 193 -15.35 2.55 -14.67
N ILE A 194 -14.27 2.44 -15.44
CA ILE A 194 -12.92 2.80 -14.99
C ILE A 194 -12.83 4.29 -14.65
N ARG A 195 -13.45 5.17 -15.44
CA ARG A 195 -13.54 6.61 -15.12
C ARG A 195 -14.23 6.85 -13.78
N ASP A 196 -15.36 6.20 -13.53
CA ASP A 196 -16.08 6.33 -12.27
C ASP A 196 -15.25 5.80 -11.09
N ARG A 197 -14.51 4.71 -11.29
CA ARG A 197 -13.55 4.21 -10.28
C ARG A 197 -12.44 5.23 -10.01
N ILE A 198 -11.81 5.79 -11.03
CA ILE A 198 -10.75 6.80 -10.84
C ILE A 198 -11.27 7.99 -10.02
N ALA A 199 -12.48 8.47 -10.32
CA ALA A 199 -13.13 9.52 -9.56
C ALA A 199 -13.31 9.12 -8.08
N ALA A 200 -13.81 7.92 -7.80
CA ALA A 200 -13.95 7.43 -6.43
C ALA A 200 -12.60 7.35 -5.68
N TYR A 201 -11.53 6.87 -6.33
CA TYR A 201 -10.18 6.87 -5.73
C TYR A 201 -9.76 8.30 -5.38
N ARG A 202 -9.88 9.24 -6.32
CA ARG A 202 -9.54 10.66 -6.09
C ARG A 202 -10.37 11.28 -4.96
N ASP A 203 -11.68 11.10 -4.98
CA ASP A 203 -12.61 11.69 -4.01
C ASP A 203 -12.38 11.13 -2.59
N SER A 204 -11.84 9.91 -2.49
CA SER A 204 -11.43 9.30 -1.21
C SER A 204 -10.06 9.77 -0.70
N GLY A 205 -9.34 10.63 -1.44
CA GLY A 205 -8.07 11.23 -1.03
C GLY A 205 -6.82 10.62 -1.67
N VAL A 206 -6.95 9.78 -2.71
CA VAL A 206 -5.81 9.22 -3.45
C VAL A 206 -5.21 10.28 -4.35
N THR A 207 -3.89 10.50 -4.21
CA THR A 207 -3.15 11.52 -5.00
C THR A 207 -2.29 10.89 -6.10
N ILE A 208 -1.93 9.62 -5.97
CA ILE A 208 -1.17 8.86 -6.96
C ILE A 208 -1.93 7.57 -7.28
N LEU A 209 -2.50 7.51 -8.48
CA LEU A 209 -3.14 6.29 -8.98
C LEU A 209 -2.06 5.31 -9.47
N ASN A 210 -1.85 4.22 -8.75
CA ASN A 210 -0.88 3.18 -9.08
C ASN A 210 -1.57 1.98 -9.71
N VAL A 211 -1.31 1.73 -10.99
CA VAL A 211 -2.02 0.72 -11.78
C VAL A 211 -1.10 -0.37 -12.31
N ASP A 212 -1.60 -1.60 -12.27
CA ASP A 212 -1.00 -2.74 -12.98
C ASP A 212 -1.78 -2.96 -14.28
N VAL A 213 -1.16 -2.66 -15.43
CA VAL A 213 -1.84 -2.54 -16.73
C VAL A 213 -1.89 -3.90 -17.43
N HIS A 214 -3.10 -4.39 -17.69
CA HIS A 214 -3.35 -5.64 -18.40
C HIS A 214 -4.22 -5.38 -19.63
N ASP A 215 -3.67 -4.66 -20.60
CA ASP A 215 -4.34 -4.31 -21.85
C ASP A 215 -3.42 -4.65 -23.05
N PRO A 216 -3.96 -5.11 -24.20
CA PRO A 216 -3.17 -5.33 -25.40
C PRO A 216 -2.43 -4.08 -25.90
N ASP A 217 -2.95 -2.88 -25.62
CA ASP A 217 -2.30 -1.59 -25.90
C ASP A 217 -2.11 -0.78 -24.60
N PRO A 218 -1.07 -1.10 -23.80
CA PRO A 218 -0.87 -0.47 -22.49
C PRO A 218 -0.53 1.02 -22.62
N ARG A 219 0.08 1.46 -23.72
CA ARG A 219 0.45 2.88 -23.91
C ARG A 219 -0.80 3.72 -24.13
N ARG A 220 -1.71 3.29 -25.01
CA ARG A 220 -2.98 3.97 -25.23
C ARG A 220 -3.78 4.06 -23.94
N LEU A 221 -3.89 2.96 -23.21
CA LEU A 221 -4.69 2.92 -21.98
C LEU A 221 -4.11 3.83 -20.89
N VAL A 222 -2.79 3.85 -20.69
CA VAL A 222 -2.15 4.76 -19.73
C VAL A 222 -2.39 6.23 -20.10
N SER A 223 -2.29 6.58 -21.39
CA SER A 223 -2.60 7.94 -21.85
C SER A 223 -4.06 8.32 -21.57
N ALA A 224 -5.01 7.42 -21.85
CA ALA A 224 -6.43 7.66 -21.58
C ALA A 224 -6.70 7.82 -20.07
N VAL A 225 -6.11 6.99 -19.22
CA VAL A 225 -6.22 7.12 -17.76
C VAL A 225 -5.63 8.44 -17.26
N ALA A 226 -4.51 8.89 -17.81
CA ALA A 226 -3.93 10.19 -17.46
C ALA A 226 -4.88 11.35 -17.77
N GLU A 227 -5.59 11.29 -18.91
CA GLU A 227 -6.63 12.26 -19.25
C GLU A 227 -7.84 12.19 -18.30
N TRP A 228 -8.25 10.98 -17.88
CA TRP A 228 -9.37 10.80 -16.96
C TRP A 228 -9.07 11.20 -15.52
N ALA A 229 -7.80 11.12 -15.12
CA ALA A 229 -7.34 11.47 -13.77
C ALA A 229 -7.02 12.96 -13.61
N SER A 230 -6.84 13.69 -14.72
CA SER A 230 -6.62 15.15 -14.75
C SER A 230 -7.87 15.92 -14.35
#